data_AF-A0A3D5Q462-F1
#
_entry.id   AF-A0A3D5Q462-F1
#
_cell.length_a   1.000
_cell.length_b   1.000
_cell.length_c   1.000
_cell.angle_alpha   90.00
_cell.angle_beta   90.00
_cell.angle_gamma   90.00
#
_symmetry.space_group_name_H-M   'P 1'
#
loop_
_entity.id
_entity.type
_entity.pdbx_description
1 polymer ?
#
loop_
_entity_poly.entity_id
_entity_poly.type
_entity_poly.pdbx_seq_one_letter_code
_entity_poly.pdbx_strand_id
1 'polypeptide(L)'
;VMNEGWATFWHYTLLHRMYDKGLVNDGFMLEFLQSHTAVVYQPPFDSPYYSGINPYTLGFSIFTDLRRICESPTDEDREWFPDIAGSDWLKTLHFAMQNFKDESFIQQFLSPKVMRDLRLFAVQDDDQEDAYEVTAIHNDPGYRSLREKLARQYNLSYREPNIQVWDVDVRGDRSLTLRHIAMDRVPLGPETQEVVRHVHRLWGFDVHLESVDDDNTMAEYHCPPTSLTDEPQDDG
;
A
#
# COMPACT_ATOMS: atom_id res chain seq x y z
N VAL A 1 6.73 3.77 -0.62
CA VAL A 1 6.98 4.28 0.76
C VAL A 1 8.45 4.63 0.96
N MET A 2 9.35 3.71 0.65
CA MET A 2 10.80 3.91 0.75
C MET A 2 11.27 5.08 -0.09
N ASN A 3 10.85 5.16 -1.35
CA ASN A 3 11.29 6.23 -2.25
C ASN A 3 10.79 7.61 -1.76
N GLU A 4 9.50 7.70 -1.43
CA GLU A 4 8.87 8.92 -0.89
C GLU A 4 9.53 9.33 0.43
N GLY A 5 9.72 8.38 1.34
CA GLY A 5 10.38 8.58 2.62
C GLY A 5 11.83 9.01 2.48
N TRP A 6 12.59 8.39 1.58
CA TRP A 6 14.00 8.70 1.34
C TRP A 6 14.18 10.12 0.85
N ALA A 7 13.42 10.53 -0.17
CA ALA A 7 13.44 11.89 -0.68
C ALA A 7 13.08 12.90 0.41
N THR A 8 12.00 12.65 1.13
CA THR A 8 11.50 13.53 2.21
C THR A 8 12.51 13.67 3.34
N PHE A 9 13.11 12.56 3.77
CA PHE A 9 14.14 12.52 4.81
C PHE A 9 15.39 13.31 4.41
N TRP A 10 15.87 13.15 3.18
CA TRP A 10 17.06 13.88 2.71
C TRP A 10 16.78 15.36 2.47
N HIS A 11 15.64 15.72 1.90
CA HIS A 11 15.26 17.13 1.77
C HIS A 11 15.21 17.80 3.16
N TYR A 12 14.57 17.15 4.13
CA TYR A 12 14.55 17.62 5.51
C TYR A 12 15.95 17.75 6.10
N THR A 13 16.75 16.68 6.03
CA THR A 13 18.06 16.61 6.67
C THR A 13 19.06 17.60 6.05
N LEU A 14 19.11 17.69 4.72
CA LEU A 14 20.04 18.57 4.02
C LEU A 14 19.70 20.04 4.21
N LEU A 15 18.42 20.42 4.13
CA LEU A 15 18.03 21.81 4.26
C LEU A 15 18.22 22.32 5.70
N HIS A 16 17.89 21.50 6.72
CA HIS A 16 18.26 21.82 8.10
C HIS A 16 19.78 21.95 8.26
N ARG A 17 20.56 21.05 7.65
CA ARG A 17 22.03 21.13 7.72
C ARG A 17 22.60 22.37 7.01
N MET A 18 21.97 22.83 5.93
CA MET A 18 22.32 24.08 5.25
C MET A 18 22.00 25.28 6.14
N TYR A 19 20.86 25.25 6.84
CA TYR A 19 20.47 26.28 7.78
C TYR A 19 21.44 26.37 8.96
N ASP A 20 21.80 25.24 9.58
CA ASP A 20 22.79 25.17 10.67
C ASP A 20 24.15 25.76 10.27
N LYS A 21 24.50 25.67 8.98
CA LYS A 21 25.73 26.22 8.41
C LYS A 21 25.61 27.68 7.95
N GLY A 22 24.44 28.30 8.11
CA GLY A 22 24.17 29.66 7.65
C GLY A 22 24.13 29.82 6.12
N LEU A 23 23.91 28.74 5.36
CA LEU A 23 23.85 28.77 3.89
C LEU A 23 22.47 29.17 3.35
N VAL A 24 21.43 29.08 4.20
CA VAL A 24 20.06 29.53 3.91
C VAL A 24 19.55 30.36 5.07
N ASN A 25 18.58 31.24 4.82
CA ASN A 25 18.02 32.16 5.81
C ASN A 25 16.69 31.67 6.38
N ASP A 26 16.19 32.36 7.40
CA ASP A 26 14.93 32.03 8.08
C ASP A 26 13.72 32.05 7.13
N GLY A 27 13.67 33.00 6.19
CA GLY A 27 12.57 33.12 5.23
C GLY A 27 12.46 31.89 4.34
N PHE A 28 13.59 31.43 3.80
CA PHE A 28 13.66 30.18 3.04
C PHE A 28 13.22 28.97 3.88
N MET A 29 13.66 28.90 5.14
CA MET A 29 13.27 27.80 6.03
C MET A 29 11.77 27.79 6.33
N LEU A 30 11.13 28.95 6.51
CA LEU A 30 9.69 29.04 6.73
C LEU A 30 8.90 28.50 5.53
N GLU A 31 9.28 28.88 4.31
CA GLU A 31 8.66 28.36 3.08
C GLU A 31 8.87 26.86 2.92
N PHE A 32 10.09 26.38 3.19
CA PHE A 32 10.39 24.96 3.17
C PHE A 32 9.56 24.18 4.18
N LEU A 33 9.49 24.63 5.43
CA LEU A 33 8.72 23.96 6.48
C LEU A 33 7.24 23.91 6.12
N GLN A 34 6.67 25.00 5.60
CA GLN A 34 5.29 25.01 5.12
C GLN A 34 5.06 23.96 4.02
N SER A 35 5.93 23.90 3.01
CA SER A 35 5.83 22.92 1.93
C SER A 35 6.02 21.49 2.43
N HIS A 36 6.99 21.26 3.31
CA HIS A 36 7.29 19.95 3.85
C HIS A 36 6.12 19.43 4.69
N THR A 37 5.62 20.24 5.62
CA THR A 37 4.46 19.89 6.46
C THR A 37 3.24 19.55 5.63
N ALA A 38 2.99 20.27 4.53
CA ALA A 38 1.88 19.97 3.64
C ALA A 38 2.03 18.58 2.97
N VAL A 39 3.24 18.22 2.52
CA VAL A 39 3.50 16.93 1.86
C VAL A 39 3.44 15.75 2.83
N VAL A 40 3.96 15.93 4.06
CA VAL A 40 3.96 14.87 5.09
C VAL A 40 2.72 14.88 5.97
N TYR A 41 1.70 15.67 5.62
CA TYR A 41 0.47 15.71 6.39
C TYR A 41 -0.26 14.37 6.30
N GLN A 42 -0.55 13.78 7.47
CA GLN A 42 -1.40 12.60 7.62
C GLN A 42 -2.71 13.04 8.29
N PRO A 43 -3.84 13.04 7.55
CA PRO A 43 -5.15 13.22 8.16
C PRO A 43 -5.39 12.13 9.24
N PRO A 44 -6.09 12.46 10.34
CA PRO A 44 -6.55 11.46 11.29
C PRO A 44 -7.60 10.54 10.65
N PHE A 45 -7.80 9.36 11.23
CA PHE A 45 -8.67 8.31 10.66
C PHE A 45 -10.15 8.72 10.54
N ASP A 46 -10.61 9.69 11.34
CA ASP A 46 -11.97 10.23 11.36
C ASP A 46 -12.16 11.43 10.42
N SER A 47 -11.12 11.82 9.69
CA SER A 47 -11.18 12.90 8.71
C SER A 47 -11.88 12.45 7.42
N PRO A 48 -12.76 13.27 6.82
CA PRO A 48 -13.35 12.98 5.51
C PRO A 48 -12.31 12.95 4.37
N TYR A 49 -11.09 13.47 4.61
CA TYR A 49 -9.99 13.47 3.65
C TYR A 49 -9.01 12.30 3.86
N TYR A 50 -9.30 11.38 4.78
CA TYR A 50 -8.49 10.20 4.99
C TYR A 50 -8.67 9.21 3.83
N SER A 51 -7.60 8.94 3.10
CA SER A 51 -7.57 7.97 2.00
C SER A 51 -6.53 6.88 2.21
N GLY A 52 -6.26 6.55 3.48
CA GLY A 52 -5.18 5.65 3.89
C GLY A 52 -3.95 6.38 4.44
N ILE A 53 -2.89 5.61 4.65
CA ILE A 53 -1.63 6.13 5.18
C ILE A 53 -0.85 6.82 4.06
N ASN A 54 -0.48 8.08 4.29
CA ASN A 54 0.36 8.86 3.42
C ASN A 54 1.78 8.23 3.38
N PRO A 55 2.26 7.79 2.20
CA PRO A 55 3.55 7.14 2.08
C PRO A 55 4.72 8.06 2.43
N TYR A 56 4.58 9.39 2.23
CA TYR A 56 5.57 10.38 2.62
C TYR A 56 5.70 10.46 4.14
N THR A 57 4.57 10.52 4.86
CA THR A 57 4.55 10.54 6.32
C THR A 57 5.16 9.27 6.90
N LEU A 58 4.69 8.10 6.46
CA LEU A 58 5.16 6.81 6.96
C LEU A 58 6.65 6.62 6.70
N GLY A 59 7.09 6.84 5.46
CA GLY A 59 8.49 6.68 5.08
C GLY A 59 9.39 7.66 5.85
N PHE A 60 9.00 8.93 5.95
CA PHE A 60 9.75 9.93 6.70
C PHE A 60 9.85 9.59 8.19
N SER A 61 8.77 9.14 8.82
CA SER A 61 8.77 8.69 10.21
C SER A 61 9.70 7.51 10.43
N ILE A 62 9.69 6.50 9.55
CA ILE A 62 10.59 5.34 9.67
C ILE A 62 12.06 5.77 9.51
N PHE A 63 12.41 6.53 8.47
CA PHE A 63 13.80 6.97 8.27
C PHE A 63 14.32 7.86 9.41
N THR A 64 13.49 8.77 9.90
CA THR A 64 13.82 9.64 11.04
C THR A 64 14.04 8.81 12.30
N ASP A 65 13.18 7.82 12.54
CA ASP A 65 13.30 6.96 13.70
C ASP A 65 14.50 6.01 13.61
N LEU A 66 14.82 5.47 12.43
CA LEU A 66 16.04 4.69 12.22
C LEU A 66 17.30 5.49 12.56
N ARG A 67 17.36 6.76 12.11
CA ARG A 67 18.47 7.64 12.50
C ARG A 67 18.52 7.82 14.02
N ARG A 68 17.38 8.07 14.66
CA ARG A 68 17.30 8.19 16.13
C ARG A 68 17.73 6.90 16.84
N ILE A 69 17.33 5.72 16.38
CA ILE A 69 17.72 4.42 16.94
C ILE A 69 19.24 4.25 16.89
N CYS A 70 19.86 4.64 15.78
CA CYS A 70 21.30 4.60 15.62
C CYS A 70 22.02 5.64 16.50
N GLU A 71 21.52 6.87 16.60
CA GLU A 71 22.20 7.96 17.33
C GLU A 71 21.89 7.99 18.85
N SER A 72 20.70 7.57 19.27
CA SER A 72 20.18 7.67 20.64
C SER A 72 19.15 6.57 20.94
N PRO A 73 19.59 5.30 21.01
CA PRO A 73 18.71 4.16 21.25
C PRO A 73 18.15 4.12 22.68
N THR A 74 16.86 3.80 22.78
CA THR A 74 16.17 3.42 24.02
C THR A 74 16.27 1.91 24.25
N ASP A 75 15.83 1.44 25.42
CA ASP A 75 15.84 -0.01 25.73
C ASP A 75 14.88 -0.80 24.84
N GLU A 76 13.73 -0.23 24.49
CA GLU A 76 12.79 -0.82 23.52
C GLU A 76 13.45 -0.96 22.13
N ASP A 77 14.25 0.02 21.71
CA ASP A 77 14.98 -0.06 20.44
C ASP A 77 16.04 -1.16 20.45
N ARG A 78 16.71 -1.38 21.59
CA ARG A 78 17.69 -2.46 21.72
C ARG A 78 17.06 -3.84 21.65
N GLU A 79 15.82 -3.98 22.12
CA GLU A 79 15.06 -5.23 22.01
C GLU A 79 14.57 -5.47 20.58
N TRP A 80 14.02 -4.44 19.93
CA TRP A 80 13.43 -4.57 18.60
C TRP A 80 14.44 -4.51 17.45
N PHE A 81 15.55 -3.82 17.65
CA PHE A 81 16.54 -3.53 16.62
C PHE A 81 17.98 -3.73 17.14
N PRO A 82 18.31 -4.92 17.68
CA PRO A 82 19.61 -5.16 18.33
C PRO A 82 20.81 -4.91 17.39
N ASP A 83 20.64 -5.15 16.09
CA ASP A 83 21.72 -5.03 15.10
C ASP A 83 22.03 -3.58 14.68
N ILE A 84 21.10 -2.64 14.90
CA ILE A 84 21.25 -1.23 14.45
C ILE A 84 21.18 -0.21 15.59
N ALA A 85 20.72 -0.61 16.79
CA ALA A 85 20.71 0.27 17.95
C ALA A 85 22.14 0.69 18.31
N GLY A 86 22.44 1.99 18.18
CA GLY A 86 23.80 2.51 18.39
C GLY A 86 24.77 2.31 17.22
N SER A 87 24.32 1.87 16.04
CA SER A 87 25.15 1.71 14.85
C SER A 87 25.35 3.04 14.09
N ASP A 88 26.12 3.01 13.00
CA ASP A 88 26.23 4.15 12.08
C ASP A 88 24.93 4.32 11.30
N TRP A 89 24.22 5.43 11.56
CA TRP A 89 22.90 5.67 10.95
C TRP A 89 22.96 5.73 9.42
N LEU A 90 24.01 6.35 8.86
CA LEU A 90 24.10 6.56 7.42
C LEU A 90 24.28 5.20 6.71
N LYS A 91 25.15 4.34 7.26
CA LYS A 91 25.30 2.96 6.77
C LYS A 91 24.01 2.16 6.90
N THR A 92 23.30 2.27 8.03
CA THR A 92 22.01 1.61 8.24
C THR A 92 20.98 2.04 7.19
N LEU A 93 20.85 3.35 6.93
CA LEU A 93 19.90 3.86 5.95
C LEU A 93 20.25 3.44 4.51
N HIS A 94 21.53 3.47 4.13
CA HIS A 94 21.97 2.99 2.82
C HIS A 94 21.74 1.48 2.66
N PHE A 95 21.99 0.70 3.71
CA PHE A 95 21.71 -0.74 3.72
C PHE A 95 20.22 -1.01 3.50
N ALA A 96 19.34 -0.29 4.20
CA ALA A 96 17.90 -0.39 4.02
C ALA A 96 17.49 -0.09 2.57
N MET A 97 17.98 1.00 1.98
CA MET A 97 17.65 1.38 0.60
C MET A 97 18.15 0.40 -0.47
N GLN A 98 19.28 -0.27 -0.23
CA GLN A 98 19.88 -1.17 -1.22
C GLN A 98 19.25 -2.57 -1.21
N ASN A 99 18.75 -3.02 -0.06
CA ASN A 99 18.42 -4.44 0.15
C ASN A 99 16.92 -4.71 0.33
N PHE A 100 16.08 -3.69 0.46
CA PHE A 100 14.67 -3.85 0.77
C PHE A 100 13.75 -3.18 -0.26
N LYS A 101 12.50 -3.65 -0.31
CA LYS A 101 11.38 -3.05 -1.03
C LYS A 101 10.36 -2.52 -0.01
N ASP A 102 9.34 -1.78 -0.44
CA ASP A 102 8.36 -1.16 0.46
C ASP A 102 7.79 -2.10 1.53
N GLU A 103 7.28 -3.28 1.14
CA GLU A 103 6.75 -4.28 2.06
C GLU A 103 7.80 -4.73 3.09
N SER A 104 8.96 -5.20 2.63
CA SER A 104 10.01 -5.73 3.52
C SER A 104 10.66 -4.64 4.36
N PHE A 105 10.70 -3.39 3.88
CA PHE A 105 11.16 -2.24 4.63
C PHE A 105 10.24 -1.92 5.80
N ILE A 106 8.92 -1.88 5.57
CA ILE A 106 7.94 -1.70 6.65
C ILE A 106 8.01 -2.88 7.61
N GLN A 107 8.02 -4.10 7.07
CA GLN A 107 8.06 -5.31 7.87
C GLN A 107 9.31 -5.39 8.74
N GLN A 108 10.46 -4.85 8.30
CA GLN A 108 11.74 -4.91 9.00
C GLN A 108 12.02 -3.70 9.90
N PHE A 109 11.61 -2.50 9.52
CA PHE A 109 12.09 -1.25 10.14
C PHE A 109 11.00 -0.39 10.80
N LEU A 110 9.71 -0.74 10.68
CA LEU A 110 8.67 -0.03 11.40
C LEU A 110 8.76 -0.29 12.91
N SER A 111 9.09 0.73 13.70
CA SER A 111 9.31 0.62 15.14
C SER A 111 8.02 0.75 15.96
N PRO A 112 8.00 0.18 17.19
CA PRO A 112 6.96 0.45 18.19
C PRO A 112 6.68 1.95 18.38
N LYS A 113 7.74 2.75 18.46
CA LYS A 113 7.63 4.21 18.60
C LYS A 113 6.85 4.83 17.44
N VAL A 114 7.21 4.53 16.19
CA VAL A 114 6.50 5.07 15.02
C VAL A 114 5.04 4.61 14.99
N MET A 115 4.77 3.35 15.34
CA MET A 115 3.39 2.84 15.43
C MET A 115 2.55 3.59 16.48
N ARG A 116 3.14 3.92 17.63
CA ARG A 116 2.48 4.73 18.67
C ARG A 116 2.29 6.18 18.24
N ASP A 117 3.31 6.80 17.66
CA ASP A 117 3.27 8.20 17.22
C ASP A 117 2.20 8.41 16.14
N LEU A 118 2.07 7.46 15.21
CA LEU A 118 1.03 7.45 14.18
C LEU A 118 -0.32 6.87 14.64
N ARG A 119 -0.40 6.40 15.90
CA ARG A 119 -1.59 5.78 16.50
C ARG A 119 -2.18 4.66 15.64
N LEU A 120 -1.33 3.79 15.10
CA LEU A 120 -1.77 2.73 14.20
C LEU A 120 -2.67 1.72 14.92
N PHE A 121 -3.68 1.24 14.21
CA PHE A 121 -4.55 0.13 14.60
C PHE A 121 -4.96 -0.63 13.32
N ALA A 122 -5.29 -1.91 13.47
CA ALA A 122 -5.77 -2.73 12.37
C ALA A 122 -7.22 -3.13 12.63
N VAL A 123 -8.05 -2.86 11.63
CA VAL A 123 -9.43 -3.32 11.58
C VAL A 123 -9.49 -4.56 10.70
N GLN A 124 -10.26 -5.55 11.11
CA GLN A 124 -10.71 -6.64 10.24
C GLN A 124 -12.15 -6.37 9.88
N ASP A 125 -12.39 -6.30 8.57
CA ASP A 125 -13.72 -6.29 7.97
C ASP A 125 -13.95 -7.72 7.49
N ASP A 126 -14.74 -8.48 8.24
CA ASP A 126 -15.22 -9.78 7.80
C ASP A 126 -16.65 -9.57 7.30
N ASP A 127 -16.88 -9.86 6.02
CA ASP A 127 -18.19 -9.73 5.37
C ASP A 127 -19.26 -10.64 5.99
N GLN A 128 -18.85 -11.61 6.82
CA GLN A 128 -19.71 -12.50 7.60
C GLN A 128 -20.08 -11.92 8.99
N GLU A 129 -19.43 -10.86 9.46
CA GLU A 129 -19.61 -10.28 10.80
C GLU A 129 -20.35 -8.94 10.73
N ASP A 130 -21.31 -8.72 11.63
CA ASP A 130 -22.12 -7.49 11.67
C ASP A 130 -21.34 -6.25 12.17
N ALA A 131 -20.12 -6.44 12.68
CA ALA A 131 -19.31 -5.37 13.27
C ALA A 131 -17.83 -5.49 12.92
N TYR A 132 -17.21 -4.33 12.67
CA TYR A 132 -15.77 -4.21 12.50
C TYR A 132 -15.01 -4.55 13.78
N GLU A 133 -14.03 -5.47 13.70
CA GLU A 133 -13.19 -5.86 14.83
C GLU A 133 -11.82 -5.15 14.80
N VAL A 134 -11.43 -4.51 15.91
CA VAL A 134 -10.06 -3.98 16.08
C VAL A 134 -9.13 -5.11 16.52
N THR A 135 -8.55 -5.77 15.53
CA THR A 135 -7.65 -6.92 15.74
C THR A 135 -6.29 -6.61 16.35
N ALA A 136 -5.78 -5.38 16.18
CA ALA A 136 -4.50 -4.97 16.74
C ALA A 136 -4.43 -3.47 16.96
N ILE A 137 -3.73 -3.06 18.02
CA ILE A 137 -3.45 -1.65 18.36
C ILE A 137 -1.96 -1.47 18.63
N HIS A 138 -1.51 -0.22 18.73
CA HIS A 138 -0.11 0.17 18.97
C HIS A 138 0.35 -0.11 20.42
N ASN A 139 0.34 -1.38 20.82
CA ASN A 139 0.85 -1.90 22.09
C ASN A 139 1.74 -3.14 21.88
N ASP A 140 2.40 -3.61 22.94
CA ASP A 140 3.40 -4.68 22.84
C ASP A 140 2.91 -5.96 22.13
N PRO A 141 1.69 -6.48 22.43
CA PRO A 141 1.15 -7.62 21.68
C PRO A 141 0.81 -7.29 20.23
N GLY A 142 0.36 -6.06 19.95
CA GLY A 142 -0.16 -5.65 18.65
C GLY A 142 0.90 -5.22 17.63
N TYR A 143 2.09 -4.77 18.06
CA TYR A 143 3.12 -4.25 17.15
C TYR A 143 3.52 -5.21 16.03
N ARG A 144 3.67 -6.50 16.32
CA ARG A 144 4.02 -7.50 15.29
C ARG A 144 2.90 -7.65 14.27
N SER A 145 1.66 -7.79 14.73
CA SER A 145 0.49 -7.89 13.87
C SER A 145 0.31 -6.63 13.01
N LEU A 146 0.51 -5.44 13.59
CA LEU A 146 0.46 -4.17 12.87
C LEU A 146 1.51 -4.08 11.77
N ARG A 147 2.77 -4.47 12.05
CA ARG A 147 3.84 -4.53 11.04
C ARG A 147 3.48 -5.45 9.89
N GLU A 148 3.00 -6.65 10.20
CA GLU A 148 2.64 -7.65 9.19
C GLU A 148 1.43 -7.23 8.35
N LYS A 149 0.39 -6.67 8.97
CA LYS A 149 -0.79 -6.19 8.25
C LYS A 149 -0.45 -4.98 7.39
N LEU A 150 0.32 -4.02 7.92
CA LEU A 150 0.70 -2.84 7.16
C LEU A 150 1.65 -3.19 6.00
N ALA A 151 2.64 -4.06 6.23
CA ALA A 151 3.55 -4.51 5.17
C ALA A 151 2.78 -5.15 4.01
N ARG A 152 1.79 -6.02 4.31
CA ARG A 152 0.92 -6.65 3.31
C ARG A 152 0.17 -5.63 2.43
N GLN A 153 -0.31 -4.52 2.99
CA GLN A 153 -1.00 -3.47 2.21
C GLN A 153 -0.09 -2.76 1.18
N TYR A 154 1.22 -2.84 1.35
CA TYR A 154 2.22 -2.30 0.43
C TYR A 154 2.85 -3.37 -0.47
N ASN A 155 2.37 -4.62 -0.38
CA ASN A 155 2.71 -5.65 -1.35
C ASN A 155 1.93 -5.35 -2.65
N LEU A 156 2.66 -5.12 -3.75
CA LEU A 156 2.09 -4.81 -5.06
C LEU A 156 1.08 -5.87 -5.52
N SER A 157 1.33 -7.15 -5.21
CA SER A 157 0.46 -8.27 -5.55
C SER A 157 -0.92 -8.20 -4.89
N TYR A 158 -1.08 -7.39 -3.84
CA TYR A 158 -2.32 -7.22 -3.08
C TYR A 158 -3.12 -5.99 -3.53
N ARG A 159 -2.48 -5.06 -4.27
CA ARG A 159 -3.13 -3.86 -4.82
C ARG A 159 -3.58 -4.06 -6.26
N GLU A 160 -2.88 -4.89 -7.02
CA GLU A 160 -3.22 -5.18 -8.40
C GLU A 160 -4.09 -6.45 -8.46
N PRO A 161 -5.26 -6.41 -9.12
CA PRO A 161 -6.08 -7.59 -9.29
C PRO A 161 -5.29 -8.65 -10.07
N ASN A 162 -5.28 -9.89 -9.57
CA ASN A 162 -4.59 -11.01 -10.19
C ASN A 162 -5.38 -11.49 -11.40
N ILE A 163 -5.17 -10.86 -12.56
CA ILE A 163 -5.82 -11.20 -13.83
C ILE A 163 -4.81 -11.93 -14.71
N GLN A 164 -5.17 -13.13 -15.14
CA GLN A 164 -4.32 -13.99 -15.97
C GLN A 164 -4.99 -14.26 -17.32
N VAL A 165 -4.18 -14.43 -18.36
CA VAL A 165 -4.66 -15.00 -19.62
C VAL A 165 -4.90 -16.49 -19.37
N TRP A 166 -6.17 -16.88 -19.37
CA TRP A 166 -6.58 -18.25 -19.09
C TRP A 166 -6.66 -19.10 -20.36
N ASP A 167 -7.28 -18.56 -21.40
CA ASP A 167 -7.41 -19.24 -22.69
C ASP A 167 -7.44 -18.24 -23.85
N VAL A 168 -7.04 -18.72 -25.02
CA VAL A 168 -7.16 -18.00 -26.29
C VAL A 168 -7.70 -18.99 -27.33
N ASP A 169 -8.85 -18.69 -27.93
CA ASP A 169 -9.40 -19.55 -28.97
C ASP A 169 -8.70 -19.34 -30.32
N VAL A 170 -7.48 -19.86 -30.43
CA VAL A 170 -6.65 -19.73 -31.64
C VAL A 170 -7.30 -20.40 -32.87
N ARG A 171 -8.23 -21.35 -32.67
CA ARG A 171 -8.79 -22.18 -33.75
C ARG A 171 -10.19 -21.74 -34.20
N GLY A 172 -10.94 -21.06 -33.35
CA GLY A 172 -12.25 -20.52 -33.67
C GLY A 172 -12.23 -19.02 -33.84
N ASP A 173 -12.87 -18.30 -32.92
CA ASP A 173 -13.17 -16.87 -33.07
C ASP A 173 -12.04 -15.93 -32.61
N ARG A 174 -10.96 -16.48 -32.04
CA ARG A 174 -9.83 -15.74 -31.46
C ARG A 174 -10.20 -14.95 -30.22
N SER A 175 -11.27 -15.34 -29.53
CA SER A 175 -11.64 -14.78 -28.23
C SER A 175 -10.53 -14.99 -27.20
N LEU A 176 -10.43 -14.04 -26.28
CA LEU A 176 -9.50 -14.05 -25.15
C LEU A 176 -10.28 -14.21 -23.86
N THR A 177 -9.97 -15.26 -23.11
CA THR A 177 -10.53 -15.49 -21.78
C THR A 177 -9.49 -15.08 -20.74
N LEU A 178 -9.84 -14.07 -19.96
CA LEU A 178 -9.12 -13.61 -18.79
C LEU A 178 -9.76 -14.21 -17.54
N ARG A 179 -8.92 -14.56 -16.57
CA ARG A 179 -9.37 -15.05 -15.27
C ARG A 179 -8.79 -14.20 -14.15
N HIS A 180 -9.66 -13.56 -13.39
CA HIS A 180 -9.34 -12.90 -12.13
C HIS A 180 -9.43 -13.92 -10.99
N ILE A 181 -8.33 -14.13 -10.26
CA ILE A 181 -8.32 -14.94 -9.03
C ILE A 181 -8.51 -13.99 -7.86
N ALA A 182 -9.66 -14.07 -7.19
CA ALA A 182 -9.95 -13.23 -6.04
C ALA A 182 -8.97 -13.54 -4.89
N MET A 183 -8.37 -12.50 -4.33
CA MET A 183 -7.63 -12.58 -3.07
C MET A 183 -8.53 -12.08 -1.95
N ASP A 184 -8.67 -12.87 -0.89
CA ASP A 184 -9.46 -12.54 0.30
C ASP A 184 -10.90 -12.11 -0.02
N ARG A 185 -11.51 -12.74 -1.03
CA ARG A 185 -12.90 -12.50 -1.46
C ARG A 185 -13.18 -11.07 -1.94
N VAL A 186 -12.14 -10.28 -2.24
CA VAL A 186 -12.30 -8.91 -2.74
C VAL A 186 -12.74 -8.93 -4.21
N PRO A 187 -13.91 -8.35 -4.55
CA PRO A 187 -14.39 -8.30 -5.93
C PRO A 187 -13.65 -7.21 -6.74
N LEU A 188 -13.71 -7.33 -8.07
CA LEU A 188 -13.23 -6.28 -8.97
C LEU A 188 -14.09 -4.99 -8.85
N GLY A 189 -13.47 -3.84 -9.06
CA GLY A 189 -14.11 -2.53 -8.92
C GLY A 189 -15.14 -2.19 -10.02
N PRO A 190 -15.88 -1.08 -9.88
CA PRO A 190 -16.92 -0.68 -10.84
C PRO A 190 -16.38 -0.33 -12.24
N GLU A 191 -15.09 -0.05 -12.36
CA GLU A 191 -14.42 0.31 -13.62
C GLU A 191 -14.09 -0.90 -14.51
N THR A 192 -14.33 -2.13 -14.03
CA THR A 192 -13.99 -3.39 -14.70
C THR A 192 -14.49 -3.44 -16.14
N GLN A 193 -15.74 -3.03 -16.38
CA GLN A 193 -16.33 -3.07 -17.73
C GLN A 193 -15.65 -2.10 -18.72
N GLU A 194 -15.09 -0.98 -18.25
CA GLU A 194 -14.30 -0.07 -19.09
C GLU A 194 -12.93 -0.66 -19.41
N VAL A 195 -12.30 -1.34 -18.44
CA VAL A 195 -11.03 -2.06 -18.63
C VAL A 195 -11.21 -3.16 -19.68
N VAL A 196 -12.23 -4.01 -19.55
CA VAL A 196 -12.52 -5.09 -20.51
C VAL A 196 -12.76 -4.52 -21.91
N ARG A 197 -13.49 -3.41 -22.05
CA ARG A 197 -13.65 -2.69 -23.32
C ARG A 197 -12.33 -2.20 -23.91
N HIS A 198 -11.41 -1.74 -23.07
CA HIS A 198 -10.08 -1.34 -23.52
C HIS A 198 -9.25 -2.54 -23.99
N VAL A 199 -9.28 -3.67 -23.25
CA VAL A 199 -8.61 -4.91 -23.67
C VAL A 199 -9.16 -5.39 -25.01
N HIS A 200 -10.48 -5.43 -25.19
CA HIS A 200 -11.11 -5.79 -26.46
C HIS A 200 -10.63 -4.89 -27.61
N ARG A 201 -10.48 -3.58 -27.38
CA ARG A 201 -9.95 -2.65 -28.40
C ARG A 201 -8.51 -2.96 -28.80
N LEU A 202 -7.67 -3.39 -27.85
CA LEU A 202 -6.28 -3.76 -28.11
C LEU A 202 -6.16 -5.14 -28.76
N TRP A 203 -6.97 -6.10 -28.31
CA TRP A 203 -6.94 -7.48 -28.78
C TRP A 203 -7.59 -7.65 -30.17
N GLY A 204 -8.69 -6.93 -30.42
CA GLY A 204 -9.41 -6.92 -31.70
C GLY A 204 -10.45 -8.03 -31.89
N PHE A 205 -10.62 -8.90 -30.90
CA PHE A 205 -11.64 -9.97 -30.83
C PHE A 205 -12.32 -9.96 -29.46
N ASP A 206 -13.38 -10.76 -29.32
CA ASP A 206 -14.16 -10.92 -28.10
C ASP A 206 -13.28 -11.21 -26.87
N VAL A 207 -13.59 -10.56 -25.76
CA VAL A 207 -12.89 -10.71 -24.49
C VAL A 207 -13.89 -11.07 -23.41
N HIS A 208 -13.61 -12.16 -22.70
CA HIS A 208 -14.36 -12.63 -21.56
C HIS A 208 -13.46 -12.52 -20.32
N LEU A 209 -13.97 -11.98 -19.22
CA LEU A 209 -13.28 -11.91 -17.94
C LEU A 209 -14.14 -12.62 -16.89
N GLU A 210 -13.62 -13.72 -16.36
CA GLU A 210 -14.22 -14.48 -15.27
C GLU A 210 -13.52 -14.12 -13.95
N SER A 211 -14.28 -13.78 -12.92
CA SER A 211 -13.76 -13.67 -11.56
C SER A 211 -14.06 -14.95 -10.80
N VAL A 212 -13.03 -15.64 -10.31
CA VAL A 212 -13.15 -16.91 -9.60
C VAL A 212 -12.67 -16.82 -8.16
N ASP A 213 -13.34 -17.55 -7.28
CA ASP A 213 -12.97 -17.77 -5.88
C ASP A 213 -13.21 -19.25 -5.53
N ASP A 214 -12.19 -19.96 -5.04
CA ASP A 214 -12.23 -21.42 -4.78
C ASP A 214 -12.94 -22.24 -5.90
N ASP A 215 -12.55 -22.01 -7.16
CA ASP A 215 -13.10 -22.61 -8.39
C ASP A 215 -14.56 -22.25 -8.72
N ASN A 216 -15.23 -21.42 -7.92
CA ASN A 216 -16.55 -20.88 -8.23
C ASN A 216 -16.44 -19.55 -8.98
N THR A 217 -17.20 -19.42 -10.06
CA THR A 217 -17.29 -18.16 -10.81
C THR A 217 -18.22 -17.20 -10.08
N MET A 218 -17.65 -16.09 -9.60
CA MET A 218 -18.31 -15.06 -8.80
C MET A 218 -18.93 -13.97 -9.68
N ALA A 219 -18.29 -13.64 -10.80
CA ALA A 219 -18.75 -12.61 -11.73
C ALA A 219 -18.16 -12.83 -13.13
N GLU A 220 -18.90 -12.42 -14.17
CA GLU A 220 -18.47 -12.50 -15.56
C GLU A 220 -18.65 -11.14 -16.25
N TYR A 221 -17.67 -10.77 -17.07
CA TYR A 221 -17.67 -9.53 -17.85
C TYR A 221 -17.31 -9.84 -19.28
N HIS A 222 -18.07 -9.30 -20.23
CA HIS A 222 -17.88 -9.60 -21.66
C HIS A 222 -17.83 -8.33 -22.50
N CYS A 223 -16.96 -8.34 -23.49
CA CYS A 223 -16.95 -7.34 -24.56
C CYS A 223 -16.65 -8.04 -25.89
N PRO A 224 -17.59 -8.06 -26.84
CA PRO A 224 -18.94 -7.49 -26.81
C PRO A 224 -19.87 -8.16 -25.76
N PRO A 225 -20.97 -7.49 -25.34
CA PRO A 225 -21.92 -8.08 -24.39
C PRO A 225 -22.55 -9.35 -24.95
N THR A 226 -22.59 -10.42 -24.15
CA THR A 226 -23.23 -11.69 -24.54
C THR A 226 -24.74 -11.52 -24.63
N SER A 227 -25.36 -12.05 -25.68
CA SER A 227 -26.79 -11.87 -26.02
C SER A 227 -27.80 -12.56 -25.08
N LEU A 228 -27.41 -12.94 -23.86
CA LEU A 228 -28.25 -13.71 -22.94
C LEU A 228 -28.79 -12.79 -21.84
N THR A 229 -29.82 -12.03 -22.19
CA THR A 229 -30.84 -11.62 -21.21
C THR A 229 -32.03 -12.54 -21.45
N ASP A 230 -32.28 -13.47 -20.54
CA ASP A 230 -33.50 -14.28 -20.54
C ASP A 230 -34.70 -13.33 -20.41
N GLU A 231 -35.39 -13.05 -21.51
CA GLU A 231 -36.79 -12.61 -21.44
C GLU A 231 -37.62 -13.84 -21.07
N PRO A 232 -38.42 -13.82 -19.99
CA PRO A 232 -39.35 -14.89 -19.72
C PRO A 232 -40.37 -14.91 -20.87
N GLN A 233 -40.36 -16.00 -21.63
CA GLN A 233 -41.36 -16.31 -22.65
C GLN A 233 -42.73 -16.44 -21.96
N ASP A 234 -43.56 -15.42 -22.12
CA ASP A 234 -44.97 -15.43 -21.75
C ASP A 234 -45.73 -16.26 -22.79
N ASP A 235 -45.85 -17.56 -22.54
CA ASP A 235 -46.74 -18.46 -23.29
C ASP A 235 -48.17 -18.28 -22.75
N GLY A 236 -49.03 -17.69 -23.58
CA GLY A 236 -50.45 -17.42 -23.31
C GLY A 236 -51.39 -18.62 -23.35
#